data_AF-A0AAV5IPG1-F1
#
_entry.id   AF-A0AAV5IPG1-F1
#
_cell.length_a   1.000
_cell.length_b   1.000
_cell.length_c   1.000
_cell.angle_alpha   90.00
_cell.angle_beta   90.00
_cell.angle_gamma   90.00
#
_symmetry.space_group_name_H-M   'P 1'
#
loop_
_entity.id
_entity.type
_entity.pdbx_description
1 polymer ?
#
loop_
_entity_poly.entity_id
_entity_poly.type
_entity_poly.pdbx_seq_one_letter_code
_entity_poly.pdbx_strand_id
1 'polypeptide(L)'
;MPDDCFSAISSFLSSMAKLISHKTLLSTCLMLMLLINSCKFGASSEEITAFFIFGDSTVDTGNNNYTNTIAENSANYKPYGQRFFGEPTGRFSDGRVIVDLIAEYAKLPLIPPFLEASADFTNGANFASGGAGILPETNKGTVIDLPTQLKNYEAVQKTLVEKLGEIRAKELISEAVYFISLGIKQRLYGWLSGKSKNAGTLSPCNLCLHGHW
;
A
#
# COMPACT_ATOMS: atom_id res chain seq x y z
N MET A 1 7.20 69.19 -13.39
CA MET A 1 6.15 68.18 -13.13
C MET A 1 5.40 67.97 -14.44
N PRO A 2 5.09 66.75 -14.91
CA PRO A 2 5.91 65.54 -15.04
C PRO A 2 5.72 64.89 -16.44
N ASP A 3 6.12 65.54 -17.55
CA ASP A 3 5.73 65.05 -18.90
C ASP A 3 6.85 64.39 -19.74
N ASP A 4 8.13 64.51 -19.33
CA ASP A 4 9.24 64.03 -20.17
C ASP A 4 9.65 62.56 -19.92
N CYS A 5 9.34 62.01 -18.75
CA CYS A 5 9.72 60.63 -18.43
C CYS A 5 8.76 59.61 -19.07
N PHE A 6 7.47 59.95 -19.16
CA PHE A 6 6.43 59.06 -19.69
C PHE A 6 6.51 58.93 -21.22
N SER A 7 6.85 60.01 -21.93
CA SER A 7 7.01 59.99 -23.39
C SER A 7 8.27 59.19 -23.79
N ALA A 8 9.37 59.36 -23.04
CA ALA A 8 10.60 58.60 -23.23
C ALA A 8 10.38 57.10 -22.98
N ILE A 9 9.68 56.73 -21.91
CA ILE A 9 9.34 55.33 -21.62
C ILE A 9 8.38 54.76 -22.68
N SER A 10 7.37 55.50 -23.13
CA SER A 10 6.43 55.00 -24.16
C SER A 10 7.10 54.79 -25.52
N SER A 11 8.03 55.66 -25.91
CA SER A 11 8.78 55.54 -27.16
C SER A 11 9.79 54.40 -27.09
N PHE A 12 10.42 54.19 -25.92
CA PHE A 12 11.33 53.07 -25.69
C PHE A 12 10.56 51.74 -25.68
N LEU A 13 9.39 51.68 -25.05
CA LEU A 13 8.51 50.50 -25.07
C LEU A 13 7.93 50.22 -26.47
N SER A 14 7.55 51.25 -27.24
CA SER A 14 7.09 51.11 -28.63
C SER A 14 8.22 50.66 -29.57
N SER A 15 9.45 51.15 -29.34
CA SER A 15 10.65 50.75 -30.09
C SER A 15 11.07 49.32 -29.73
N MET A 16 11.01 48.94 -28.45
CA MET A 16 11.23 47.55 -27.99
C MET A 16 10.16 46.59 -28.51
N ALA A 17 8.90 47.01 -28.60
CA ALA A 17 7.82 46.24 -29.21
C ALA A 17 7.98 46.07 -30.74
N LYS A 18 8.64 47.01 -31.42
CA LYS A 18 9.01 46.92 -32.85
C LYS A 18 10.30 46.13 -33.11
N LEU A 19 11.15 45.93 -32.09
CA LEU A 19 12.38 45.14 -32.18
C LEU A 19 12.13 43.62 -32.11
N ILE A 20 10.94 43.18 -31.69
CA ILE A 20 10.55 41.78 -31.79
C ILE A 20 9.93 41.58 -33.18
N SER A 21 10.77 41.40 -34.20
CA SER A 21 10.31 41.08 -35.54
C SER A 21 9.32 39.91 -35.50
N HIS A 22 8.29 39.90 -36.35
CA HIS A 22 7.37 38.76 -36.46
C HIS A 22 8.11 37.41 -36.60
N LYS A 23 9.31 37.40 -37.20
CA LYS A 23 10.16 36.21 -37.33
C LYS A 23 10.80 35.77 -36.02
N THR A 24 11.22 36.71 -35.17
CA THR A 24 11.77 36.39 -33.84
C THR A 24 10.66 35.96 -32.89
N LEU A 25 9.46 36.55 -32.97
CA LEU A 25 8.28 36.09 -32.22
C LEU A 25 7.84 34.68 -32.65
N LEU A 26 7.80 34.40 -33.96
CA LEU A 26 7.43 33.08 -34.47
C LEU A 26 8.46 32.02 -34.09
N SER A 27 9.75 32.38 -34.12
CA SER A 27 10.86 31.50 -33.72
C SER A 27 10.84 31.18 -32.23
N THR A 28 10.58 32.16 -31.36
CA THR A 28 10.45 31.93 -29.92
C THR A 28 9.20 31.11 -29.59
N CYS A 29 8.08 31.33 -30.29
CA CYS A 29 6.90 30.48 -30.17
C CYS A 29 7.18 29.03 -30.61
N LEU A 30 7.91 28.82 -31.72
CA LEU A 30 8.26 27.47 -32.19
C LEU A 30 9.20 26.75 -31.22
N MET A 31 10.22 27.44 -30.70
CA MET A 31 11.10 26.94 -29.65
C MET A 31 10.32 26.60 -28.37
N LEU A 32 9.38 27.45 -27.95
CA LEU A 32 8.53 27.19 -26.79
C LEU A 32 7.64 25.96 -27.02
N MET A 33 7.02 25.81 -28.20
CA MET A 33 6.22 24.63 -28.57
C MET A 33 7.06 23.34 -28.60
N LEU A 34 8.34 23.41 -29.03
CA LEU A 34 9.29 22.30 -28.99
C LEU A 34 9.72 21.95 -27.55
N LEU A 35 9.88 22.94 -26.67
CA LEU A 35 10.18 22.75 -25.26
C LEU A 35 8.98 22.15 -24.50
N ILE A 36 7.76 22.58 -24.79
CA ILE A 36 6.53 22.02 -24.19
C ILE A 36 6.32 20.56 -24.64
N ASN A 37 6.64 20.22 -25.90
CA ASN A 37 6.59 18.84 -26.40
C ASN A 37 7.68 17.92 -25.80
N SER A 38 8.85 18.49 -25.47
CA SER A 38 9.92 17.77 -24.76
C SER A 38 9.58 17.55 -23.28
N CYS A 39 8.67 18.36 -22.72
CA CYS A 39 8.17 18.22 -21.35
C CYS A 39 6.82 17.50 -21.34
N LYS A 40 6.73 16.32 -21.98
CA LYS A 40 5.76 15.32 -21.54
C LYS A 40 6.35 14.58 -20.35
N PHE A 41 6.45 15.27 -19.21
CA PHE A 41 6.53 14.56 -17.95
C PHE A 41 5.15 13.96 -17.76
N GLY A 42 5.00 12.69 -18.13
CA GLY A 42 3.86 11.92 -17.67
C GLY A 42 3.89 12.02 -16.16
N ALA A 43 2.95 12.77 -15.58
CA ALA A 43 2.55 12.51 -14.23
C ALA A 43 1.95 11.09 -14.28
N SER A 44 2.82 10.09 -14.15
CA SER A 44 2.40 8.78 -13.73
C SER A 44 1.76 9.04 -12.37
N SER A 45 0.43 9.05 -12.33
CA SER A 45 -0.25 8.63 -11.11
C SER A 45 0.45 7.32 -10.76
N GLU A 46 1.25 7.28 -9.69
CA GLU A 46 1.84 6.03 -9.20
C GLU A 46 0.68 5.07 -8.95
N GLU A 47 0.39 4.26 -9.96
CA GLU A 47 -0.67 3.27 -9.92
C GLU A 47 -0.10 2.16 -9.06
N ILE A 48 -0.74 1.90 -7.92
CA ILE A 48 -0.29 0.84 -7.02
C ILE A 48 -0.32 -0.45 -7.81
N THR A 49 0.86 -1.04 -8.04
CA THR A 49 1.02 -2.22 -8.90
C THR A 49 0.67 -3.51 -8.17
N ALA A 50 0.97 -3.59 -6.88
CA ALA A 50 0.60 -4.70 -6.02
C ALA A 50 0.43 -4.27 -4.56
N PHE A 51 -0.44 -4.98 -3.83
CA PHE A 51 -0.73 -4.69 -2.43
C PHE A 51 -0.57 -5.95 -1.55
N PHE A 52 0.51 -5.99 -0.77
CA PHE A 52 0.83 -7.11 0.12
C PHE A 52 0.45 -6.79 1.57
N ILE A 53 -0.28 -7.69 2.22
CA ILE A 53 -0.88 -7.45 3.53
C ILE A 53 -0.41 -8.49 4.54
N PHE A 54 0.07 -8.04 5.69
CA PHE A 54 0.49 -8.86 6.83
C PHE A 54 -0.29 -8.41 8.06
N GLY A 55 -0.67 -9.36 8.91
CA GLY A 55 -1.43 -8.95 10.08
C GLY A 55 -2.16 -10.01 10.87
N ASP A 56 -3.04 -9.50 11.73
CA ASP A 56 -3.98 -10.26 12.52
C ASP A 56 -5.40 -10.21 11.94
N SER A 57 -6.40 -10.58 12.76
CA SER A 57 -7.83 -10.54 12.41
C SER A 57 -8.33 -9.21 11.84
N THR A 58 -7.68 -8.08 12.14
CA THR A 58 -8.09 -6.75 11.68
C THR A 58 -7.99 -6.58 10.16
N VAL A 59 -7.15 -7.39 9.52
CA VAL A 59 -6.90 -7.35 8.08
C VAL A 59 -6.94 -8.72 7.43
N ASP A 60 -7.26 -9.78 8.17
CA ASP A 60 -7.49 -11.11 7.60
C ASP A 60 -8.72 -11.10 6.68
N THR A 61 -8.53 -11.62 5.47
CA THR A 61 -9.55 -11.72 4.42
C THR A 61 -10.06 -13.14 4.21
N GLY A 62 -9.57 -14.11 4.99
CA GLY A 62 -10.07 -15.48 5.01
C GLY A 62 -9.01 -16.57 5.07
N ASN A 63 -7.73 -16.28 5.38
CA ASN A 63 -6.71 -17.34 5.48
C ASN A 63 -7.08 -18.39 6.54
N ASN A 64 -7.70 -17.96 7.63
CA ASN A 64 -8.13 -18.85 8.70
C ASN A 64 -9.23 -19.84 8.29
N ASN A 65 -9.87 -19.67 7.12
CA ASN A 65 -10.82 -20.64 6.59
C ASN A 65 -10.13 -21.90 6.05
N TYR A 66 -8.83 -21.82 5.76
CA TYR A 66 -8.03 -22.88 5.15
C TYR A 66 -7.06 -23.55 6.14
N THR A 67 -7.15 -23.20 7.43
CA THR A 67 -6.27 -23.74 8.48
C THR A 67 -7.08 -24.42 9.58
N ASN A 68 -6.45 -25.37 10.27
CA ASN A 68 -7.01 -25.94 11.50
C ASN A 68 -6.83 -24.95 12.65
N THR A 69 -7.77 -24.02 12.78
CA THR A 69 -7.78 -22.98 13.82
C THR A 69 -8.85 -23.24 14.90
N ILE A 70 -8.88 -22.39 15.92
CA ILE A 70 -9.91 -22.38 16.98
C ILE A 70 -11.03 -21.39 16.64
N ALA A 71 -12.19 -21.54 17.27
CA ALA A 71 -13.38 -20.74 16.98
C ALA A 71 -13.14 -19.22 17.16
N GLU A 72 -12.33 -18.84 18.16
CA GLU A 72 -11.98 -17.44 18.47
C GLU A 72 -11.13 -16.77 17.38
N ASN A 73 -10.46 -17.58 16.56
CA ASN A 73 -9.60 -17.17 15.47
C ASN A 73 -10.26 -17.41 14.10
N SER A 74 -11.55 -17.75 14.06
CA SER A 74 -12.31 -17.92 12.83
C SER A 74 -13.40 -16.86 12.69
N ALA A 75 -13.69 -16.47 11.45
CA ALA A 75 -14.83 -15.65 11.08
C ALA A 75 -15.64 -16.27 9.93
N ASN A 76 -15.61 -17.61 9.81
CA ASN A 76 -16.34 -18.36 8.79
C ASN A 76 -17.75 -18.79 9.26
N TYR A 77 -18.47 -17.91 9.96
CA TYR A 77 -19.81 -18.16 10.47
C TYR A 77 -20.59 -16.85 10.59
N LYS A 78 -21.92 -16.93 10.70
CA LYS A 78 -22.76 -15.73 10.87
C LYS A 78 -22.49 -15.06 12.23
N PRO A 79 -22.44 -13.72 12.34
CA PRO A 79 -22.95 -12.74 11.36
C PRO A 79 -21.94 -12.24 10.31
N TYR A 80 -20.71 -12.75 10.30
CA TYR A 80 -19.65 -12.23 9.42
C TYR A 80 -20.03 -12.28 7.93
N GLY A 81 -19.63 -11.25 7.20
CA GLY A 81 -19.86 -11.07 5.76
C GLY A 81 -21.33 -10.81 5.34
N GLN A 82 -22.31 -10.93 6.25
CA GLN A 82 -23.73 -10.91 5.90
C GLN A 82 -24.21 -9.63 5.20
N ARG A 83 -23.64 -8.45 5.52
CA ARG A 83 -24.10 -7.16 4.96
C ARG A 83 -23.54 -6.85 3.58
N PHE A 84 -22.31 -7.26 3.28
CA PHE A 84 -21.64 -6.88 2.03
C PHE A 84 -21.49 -8.06 1.07
N PHE A 85 -21.05 -9.20 1.57
CA PHE A 85 -20.80 -10.40 0.75
C PHE A 85 -22.03 -11.33 0.71
N GLY A 86 -22.94 -11.23 1.68
CA GLY A 86 -24.11 -12.09 1.81
C GLY A 86 -23.82 -13.43 2.51
N GLU A 87 -22.55 -13.76 2.71
CA GLU A 87 -22.06 -14.99 3.32
C GLU A 87 -20.72 -14.76 4.06
N PRO A 88 -20.37 -15.62 5.03
CA PRO A 88 -19.08 -15.51 5.72
C PRO A 88 -17.91 -15.75 4.76
N THR A 89 -17.00 -14.80 4.70
CA THR A 89 -15.77 -14.89 3.88
C THR A 89 -14.52 -15.12 4.72
N GLY A 90 -14.63 -15.16 6.05
CA GLY A 90 -13.47 -15.21 6.96
C GLY A 90 -12.91 -13.83 7.34
N ARG A 91 -13.51 -12.73 6.85
CA ARG A 91 -13.28 -11.37 7.35
C ARG A 91 -13.94 -11.19 8.72
N PHE A 92 -13.22 -10.61 9.68
CA PHE A 92 -13.74 -10.29 11.02
C PHE A 92 -14.62 -9.03 11.03
N SER A 93 -15.57 -8.97 10.10
CA SER A 93 -16.51 -7.86 9.86
C SER A 93 -17.79 -8.42 9.23
N ASP A 94 -18.92 -7.73 9.40
CA ASP A 94 -20.17 -8.05 8.67
C ASP A 94 -20.08 -7.74 7.17
N GLY A 95 -18.92 -7.24 6.71
CA GLY A 95 -18.62 -7.01 5.32
C GLY A 95 -17.12 -6.83 5.12
N ARG A 96 -16.73 -5.69 4.57
CA ARG A 96 -15.34 -5.35 4.27
C ARG A 96 -14.50 -5.08 5.53
N VAL A 97 -13.21 -5.36 5.44
CA VAL A 97 -12.15 -4.92 6.37
C VAL A 97 -11.39 -3.73 5.78
N ILE A 98 -10.53 -3.07 6.57
CA ILE A 98 -9.87 -1.82 6.15
C ILE A 98 -9.05 -1.99 4.85
N VAL A 99 -8.41 -3.14 4.67
CA VAL A 99 -7.60 -3.42 3.47
C VAL A 99 -8.45 -3.57 2.20
N ASP A 100 -9.72 -3.97 2.31
CA ASP A 100 -10.63 -3.98 1.16
C ASP A 100 -10.98 -2.55 0.72
N LEU A 101 -11.14 -1.63 1.67
CA LEU A 101 -11.42 -0.21 1.38
C LEU A 101 -10.20 0.47 0.76
N ILE A 102 -9.00 0.12 1.22
CA ILE A 102 -7.74 0.61 0.63
C ILE A 102 -7.60 0.10 -0.80
N ALA A 103 -7.83 -1.20 -1.04
CA ALA A 103 -7.79 -1.78 -2.38
C ALA A 103 -8.79 -1.11 -3.33
N GLU A 104 -10.04 -0.91 -2.88
CA GLU A 104 -11.07 -0.19 -3.65
C GLU A 104 -10.65 1.24 -3.99
N TYR A 105 -10.12 1.99 -3.02
CA TYR A 105 -9.62 3.35 -3.25
C TYR A 105 -8.45 3.38 -4.24
N ALA A 106 -7.57 2.38 -4.16
CA ALA A 106 -6.46 2.16 -5.09
C ALA A 106 -6.89 1.61 -6.45
N LYS A 107 -8.19 1.35 -6.66
CA LYS A 107 -8.75 0.70 -7.87
C LYS A 107 -8.18 -0.69 -8.14
N LEU A 108 -7.72 -1.38 -7.10
CA LEU A 108 -7.31 -2.78 -7.14
C LEU A 108 -8.51 -3.71 -6.94
N PRO A 109 -8.44 -4.96 -7.43
CA PRO A 109 -9.36 -5.99 -6.98
C PRO A 109 -9.21 -6.22 -5.46
N LEU A 110 -10.21 -6.86 -4.84
CA LEU A 110 -10.05 -7.33 -3.47
C LEU A 110 -8.87 -8.29 -3.40
N ILE A 111 -7.96 -8.03 -2.46
CA ILE A 111 -6.73 -8.81 -2.33
C ILE A 111 -7.08 -10.19 -1.75
N PRO A 112 -6.73 -11.29 -2.45
CA PRO A 112 -7.11 -12.62 -2.02
C PRO A 112 -6.28 -13.08 -0.80
N PRO A 113 -6.84 -13.93 0.07
CA PRO A 113 -6.05 -14.60 1.09
C PRO A 113 -5.07 -15.57 0.42
N PHE A 114 -3.83 -15.62 0.91
CA PHE A 114 -2.76 -16.44 0.35
C PHE A 114 -3.12 -17.94 0.21
N LEU A 115 -3.90 -18.48 1.14
CA LEU A 115 -4.30 -19.89 1.12
C LEU A 115 -5.49 -20.20 0.20
N GLU A 116 -6.06 -19.21 -0.47
CA GLU A 116 -7.11 -19.44 -1.46
C GLU A 116 -6.56 -20.18 -2.69
N ALA A 117 -7.19 -21.31 -3.02
CA ALA A 117 -6.81 -22.09 -4.17
C ALA A 117 -7.02 -21.29 -5.47
N SER A 118 -6.06 -21.38 -6.39
CA SER A 118 -6.12 -20.73 -7.71
C SER A 118 -6.12 -19.19 -7.69
N ALA A 119 -5.80 -18.56 -6.56
CA ALA A 119 -5.68 -17.11 -6.47
C ALA A 119 -4.54 -16.57 -7.36
N ASP A 120 -4.76 -15.39 -7.94
CA ASP A 120 -3.75 -14.65 -8.68
C ASP A 120 -3.15 -13.54 -7.81
N PHE A 121 -1.84 -13.64 -7.56
CA PHE A 121 -1.12 -12.71 -6.70
C PHE A 121 -0.46 -11.54 -7.44
N THR A 122 -0.75 -11.36 -8.73
CA THR A 122 -0.22 -10.24 -9.53
C THR A 122 -0.63 -8.87 -9.00
N ASN A 123 -1.79 -8.75 -8.34
CA ASN A 123 -2.22 -7.50 -7.68
C ASN A 123 -1.88 -7.46 -6.18
N GLY A 124 -1.15 -8.47 -5.68
CA GLY A 124 -0.85 -8.63 -4.27
C GLY A 124 -1.52 -9.84 -3.62
N ALA A 125 -1.21 -10.06 -2.35
CA ALA A 125 -1.68 -11.19 -1.57
C ALA A 125 -1.84 -10.79 -0.09
N ASN A 126 -2.81 -11.38 0.57
CA ASN A 126 -3.04 -11.19 1.99
C ASN A 126 -2.54 -12.39 2.78
N PHE A 127 -1.56 -12.17 3.64
CA PHE A 127 -0.92 -13.18 4.50
C PHE A 127 -1.43 -13.14 5.94
N ALA A 128 -2.31 -12.20 6.28
CA ALA A 128 -2.78 -12.01 7.64
C ALA A 128 -3.59 -13.21 8.15
N SER A 129 -3.60 -13.40 9.47
CA SER A 129 -4.30 -14.51 10.10
C SER A 129 -5.00 -14.08 11.38
N GLY A 130 -6.29 -14.42 11.49
CA GLY A 130 -7.08 -14.26 12.70
C GLY A 130 -6.35 -14.78 13.94
N GLY A 131 -6.13 -13.90 14.92
CA GLY A 131 -5.48 -14.24 16.19
C GLY A 131 -3.95 -14.21 16.18
N ALA A 132 -3.30 -13.92 15.05
CA ALA A 132 -1.85 -13.73 15.00
C ALA A 132 -1.40 -12.54 15.89
N GLY A 133 -0.18 -12.64 16.43
CA GLY A 133 0.46 -11.58 17.19
C GLY A 133 1.85 -11.26 16.65
N ILE A 134 2.51 -10.28 17.26
CA ILE A 134 3.90 -9.93 16.91
C ILE A 134 4.85 -11.06 17.32
N LEU A 135 4.59 -11.66 18.49
CA LEU A 135 5.38 -12.78 18.98
C LEU A 135 4.86 -14.11 18.41
N PRO A 136 5.73 -15.00 17.88
CA PRO A 136 5.35 -16.31 17.35
C PRO A 136 4.62 -17.23 18.34
N GLU A 137 4.80 -16.98 19.64
CA GLU A 137 4.15 -17.73 20.71
C GLU A 137 2.65 -17.41 20.85
N THR A 138 2.19 -16.32 20.25
CA THR A 138 0.79 -15.89 20.32
C THR A 138 -0.10 -16.89 19.57
N ASN A 139 -0.98 -17.58 20.30
CA ASN A 139 -1.90 -18.59 19.72
C ASN A 139 -1.18 -19.67 18.88
N LYS A 140 0.06 -20.00 19.26
CA LYS A 140 0.93 -20.93 18.55
C LYS A 140 0.21 -22.23 18.17
N GLY A 141 0.33 -22.62 16.90
CA GLY A 141 -0.27 -23.84 16.36
C GLY A 141 -1.73 -23.68 15.93
N THR A 142 -2.34 -22.51 16.13
CA THR A 142 -3.73 -22.24 15.72
C THR A 142 -3.85 -21.03 14.78
N VAL A 143 -2.72 -20.43 14.39
CA VAL A 143 -2.65 -19.21 13.55
C VAL A 143 -1.46 -19.30 12.60
N ILE A 144 -1.47 -18.48 11.55
CA ILE A 144 -0.29 -18.22 10.72
C ILE A 144 0.52 -17.12 11.41
N ASP A 145 1.55 -17.52 12.16
CA ASP A 145 2.43 -16.56 12.86
C ASP A 145 3.20 -15.67 11.88
N LEU A 146 3.67 -14.51 12.35
CA LEU A 146 4.36 -13.53 11.50
C LEU A 146 5.55 -14.15 10.73
N PRO A 147 6.43 -14.96 11.33
CA PRO A 147 7.47 -15.66 10.57
C PRO A 147 6.92 -16.53 9.43
N THR A 148 5.81 -17.21 9.64
CA THR A 148 5.14 -18.00 8.59
C THR A 148 4.48 -17.10 7.54
N GLN A 149 3.92 -15.94 7.91
CA GLN A 149 3.41 -14.97 6.95
C GLN A 149 4.53 -14.47 5.99
N LEU A 150 5.73 -14.23 6.53
CA LEU A 150 6.90 -13.86 5.72
C LEU A 150 7.35 -15.00 4.78
N LYS A 151 7.33 -16.26 5.25
CA LYS A 151 7.60 -17.42 4.38
C LYS A 151 6.58 -17.58 3.27
N ASN A 152 5.30 -17.31 3.55
CA ASN A 152 4.26 -17.31 2.54
C ASN A 152 4.50 -16.21 1.49
N TYR A 153 4.98 -15.05 1.92
CA TYR A 153 5.40 -13.99 1.00
C TYR A 153 6.57 -14.42 0.10
N GLU A 154 7.60 -15.08 0.64
CA GLU A 154 8.68 -15.65 -0.17
C GLU A 154 8.16 -16.64 -1.23
N ALA A 155 7.12 -17.42 -0.91
CA ALA A 155 6.48 -18.31 -1.88
C ALA A 155 5.78 -17.52 -2.99
N VAL A 156 5.06 -16.44 -2.65
CA VAL A 156 4.42 -15.56 -3.64
C VAL A 156 5.46 -14.90 -4.55
N GLN A 157 6.59 -14.44 -4.01
CA GLN A 157 7.67 -13.88 -4.82
C GLN A 157 8.17 -14.86 -5.88
N LYS A 158 8.32 -16.15 -5.53
CA LYS A 158 8.70 -17.20 -6.48
C LYS A 158 7.65 -17.39 -7.57
N THR A 159 6.37 -17.47 -7.20
CA THR A 159 5.27 -17.59 -8.18
C THR A 159 5.21 -16.38 -9.12
N LEU A 160 5.49 -15.17 -8.63
CA LEU A 160 5.56 -13.97 -9.46
C LEU A 160 6.72 -14.03 -10.45
N VAL A 161 7.90 -14.49 -10.01
CA VAL A 161 9.06 -14.70 -10.90
C VAL A 161 8.75 -15.73 -11.98
N GLU A 162 8.14 -16.85 -11.62
CA GLU A 162 7.74 -17.90 -12.57
C GLU A 162 6.73 -17.39 -13.61
N LYS A 163 5.78 -16.55 -13.18
CA LYS A 163 4.69 -16.05 -14.03
C LYS A 163 5.08 -14.85 -14.90
N LEU A 164 5.87 -13.92 -14.37
CA LEU A 164 6.17 -12.63 -15.01
C LEU A 164 7.61 -12.53 -15.54
N GLY A 165 8.49 -13.43 -15.11
CA GLY A 165 9.94 -13.33 -15.31
C GLY A 165 10.61 -12.42 -14.27
N GLU A 166 11.92 -12.64 -14.05
CA GLU A 166 12.68 -11.98 -12.98
C GLU A 166 12.61 -10.45 -13.01
N ILE A 167 12.78 -9.84 -14.19
CA ILE A 167 12.84 -8.38 -14.33
C ILE A 167 11.52 -7.73 -13.90
N ARG A 168 10.40 -8.20 -14.45
CA ARG A 168 9.07 -7.66 -14.16
C ARG A 168 8.61 -7.98 -12.75
N ALA A 169 8.90 -9.17 -12.25
CA ALA A 169 8.58 -9.53 -10.88
C ALA A 169 9.31 -8.63 -9.88
N LYS A 170 10.59 -8.34 -10.11
CA LYS A 170 11.38 -7.44 -9.27
C LYS A 170 10.86 -6.01 -9.30
N GLU A 171 10.51 -5.50 -10.48
CA GLU A 171 9.89 -4.17 -10.65
C GLU A 171 8.58 -4.08 -9.87
N LEU A 172 7.66 -5.02 -10.08
CA LEU A 172 6.39 -5.10 -9.35
C LEU A 172 6.58 -5.16 -7.84
N ILE A 173 7.49 -6.00 -7.35
CA ILE A 173 7.79 -6.12 -5.91
C ILE A 173 8.38 -4.82 -5.35
N SER A 174 9.19 -4.10 -6.12
CA SER A 174 9.81 -2.84 -5.71
C SER A 174 8.85 -1.66 -5.65
N GLU A 175 7.80 -1.68 -6.46
CA GLU A 175 6.76 -0.65 -6.51
C GLU A 175 5.53 -1.00 -5.66
N ALA A 176 5.48 -2.22 -5.11
CA ALA A 176 4.36 -2.69 -4.30
C ALA A 176 4.20 -1.90 -3.00
N VAL A 177 2.95 -1.82 -2.53
CA VAL A 177 2.60 -1.28 -1.21
C VAL A 177 2.47 -2.44 -0.22
N TYR A 178 3.00 -2.22 0.99
CA TYR A 178 2.96 -3.19 2.09
C TYR A 178 2.13 -2.64 3.25
N PHE A 179 1.12 -3.40 3.69
CA PHE A 179 0.33 -3.08 4.87
C PHE A 179 0.62 -4.07 5.99
N ILE A 180 1.02 -3.58 7.16
CA ILE A 180 1.33 -4.42 8.32
C ILE A 180 0.48 -3.97 9.50
N SER A 181 -0.42 -4.83 9.97
CA SER A 181 -1.29 -4.54 11.13
C SER A 181 -1.26 -5.68 12.15
N LEU A 182 -0.47 -5.49 13.19
CA LEU A 182 -0.25 -6.47 14.27
C LEU A 182 -0.20 -5.78 15.63
N GLY A 183 -0.54 -6.53 16.69
CA GLY A 183 -0.21 -6.16 18.06
C GLY A 183 -1.31 -5.41 18.83
N ILE A 184 -2.39 -4.98 18.16
CA ILE A 184 -3.53 -4.33 18.83
C ILE A 184 -4.16 -5.32 19.84
N LYS A 185 -4.34 -6.59 19.43
CA LYS A 185 -4.86 -7.63 20.32
C LYS A 185 -3.87 -8.03 21.43
N GLN A 186 -2.57 -8.04 21.16
CA GLN A 186 -1.57 -8.49 22.14
C GLN A 186 -1.45 -7.53 23.33
N ARG A 187 -1.52 -6.22 23.08
CA ARG A 187 -1.55 -5.19 24.14
C ARG A 187 -2.83 -5.25 24.97
N LEU A 188 -3.98 -5.52 24.33
CA LEU A 188 -5.27 -5.61 25.03
C LEU A 188 -5.39 -6.89 25.87
N TYR A 189 -4.98 -8.05 25.36
CA TYR A 189 -4.96 -9.29 26.16
C TYR A 189 -3.97 -9.21 27.32
N GLY A 190 -2.79 -8.60 27.13
CA GLY A 190 -1.83 -8.38 28.23
C GLY A 190 -2.40 -7.50 29.35
N TRP A 191 -3.18 -6.47 28.99
CA TRP A 191 -3.82 -5.57 29.96
C TRP A 191 -5.07 -6.19 30.63
N LEU A 192 -5.94 -6.86 29.87
CA LEU A 192 -7.18 -7.47 30.38
C LEU A 192 -6.93 -8.77 31.15
N SER A 193 -5.88 -9.53 30.83
CA SER A 193 -5.59 -10.80 31.50
C SER A 193 -4.91 -10.67 32.87
N GLY A 194 -4.66 -9.44 33.34
CA GLY A 194 -4.10 -9.20 34.68
C GLY A 194 -2.75 -9.85 34.93
N LYS A 195 -2.04 -10.31 33.89
CA LYS A 195 -0.68 -10.87 34.02
C LYS A 195 0.33 -9.73 34.13
N SER A 196 0.31 -9.06 35.28
CA SER A 196 1.51 -8.44 35.83
C SER A 196 2.49 -9.55 36.18
N LYS A 197 3.39 -9.87 35.26
CA LYS A 197 4.63 -10.56 35.60
C LYS A 197 5.76 -9.75 35.04
N ASN A 198 6.34 -8.91 35.90
CA ASN A 198 7.72 -8.45 35.88
C ASN A 198 8.35 -8.40 34.48
N ALA A 199 7.81 -7.56 33.60
CA ALA A 199 8.57 -7.09 32.47
C ALA A 199 9.58 -6.10 33.05
N GLY A 200 10.83 -6.54 33.20
CA GLY A 200 11.94 -5.62 33.37
C GLY A 200 11.78 -4.50 32.34
N THR A 201 11.85 -3.27 32.83
CA THR A 201 11.83 -2.02 32.07
C THR A 201 12.40 -2.18 30.67
N LEU A 202 11.52 -2.36 29.67
CA LEU A 202 11.86 -2.11 28.28
C LEU A 202 11.57 -0.63 28.04
N SER A 203 12.63 0.16 28.13
CA SER A 203 12.63 1.55 27.73
C SER A 203 12.18 1.69 26.28
N PRO A 204 11.39 2.73 25.94
CA PRO A 204 11.12 3.09 24.55
C PRO A 204 12.43 3.55 23.91
N CYS A 205 12.62 3.22 22.63
CA CYS A 205 13.81 3.49 21.80
C CYS A 205 14.89 2.40 21.85
N ASN A 206 14.78 1.40 20.98
CA ASN A 206 15.94 0.79 20.29
C ASN A 206 15.52 -0.09 19.10
N LEU A 207 14.56 0.39 18.30
CA LEU A 207 14.37 -0.14 16.95
C LEU A 207 14.50 1.00 15.94
N CYS A 208 15.67 1.64 15.95
CA CYS A 208 16.14 2.35 14.77
C CYS A 208 16.41 1.29 13.71
N LEU A 209 15.52 1.25 12.71
CA LEU A 209 15.73 0.62 11.42
C LEU A 209 17.14 0.98 10.90
N HIS A 210 18.09 0.05 11.03
CA HIS A 210 19.24 0.03 10.14
C HIS A 210 18.84 -0.83 8.95
N GLY A 211 18.30 -0.15 7.96
CA GLY A 211 18.17 -0.70 6.62
C GLY A 211 19.55 -0.93 6.04
N HIS A 212 19.82 -2.18 5.67
CA HIS A 212 20.67 -2.48 4.55
C HIS A 212 19.85 -3.38 3.63
N TRP A 213 19.35 -2.75 2.57
CA TRP A 213 18.99 -3.42 1.32
C TRP A 213 20.27 -3.97 0.67
#